data_AF-A0A928H1B3-F1
#
_entry.id   AF-A0A928H1B3-F1
#
_cell.length_a   1.000
_cell.length_b   1.000
_cell.length_c   1.000
_cell.angle_alpha   90.00
_cell.angle_beta   90.00
_cell.angle_gamma   90.00
#
_symmetry.space_group_name_H-M   'P 1'
#
loop_
_entity.id
_entity.type
_entity.pdbx_description
1 polymer ?
#
loop_
_entity_poly.entity_id
_entity_poly.type
_entity_poly.pdbx_seq_one_letter_code
_entity_poly.pdbx_strand_id
1 'polypeptide(L)' 'MQFQQIRSATSIVTFGNVKFLIDPWLAPKDTCPPIPGSTNPELRCPVHELPLPIPEILKVDAVIATHLHFDHFDETA' A
#
# COMPACT_ATOMS: atom_id res chain seq x y z
N MET A 1 -7.33 -14.03 -13.84
CA MET A 1 -7.13 -13.08 -12.73
C MET A 1 -5.78 -13.39 -12.10
N GLN A 2 -5.00 -12.36 -11.76
CA GLN A 2 -3.75 -12.49 -11.01
C GLN A 2 -3.77 -11.49 -9.85
N PHE A 3 -3.38 -11.94 -8.66
CA PHE A 3 -3.26 -11.12 -7.47
C PHE A 3 -1.80 -11.11 -7.03
N GLN A 4 -1.25 -9.93 -6.78
CA GLN A 4 0.07 -9.74 -6.21
C GLN A 4 -0.06 -8.87 -4.96
N GLN A 5 0.31 -9.41 -3.81
CA GLN A 5 0.41 -8.65 -2.58
C GLN A 5 1.69 -7.81 -2.60
N ILE A 6 1.60 -6.53 -2.21
CA ILE A 6 2.74 -5.63 -2.11
C ILE A 6 3.12 -5.45 -0.64
N ARG A 7 2.25 -4.83 0.17
CA ARG A 7 2.46 -4.60 1.61
C ARG A 7 1.14 -4.15 2.23
N SER A 8 0.76 -4.67 3.41
CA SER A 8 -0.55 -4.37 4.01
C SER A 8 -1.70 -4.62 3.01
N ALA A 9 -2.68 -3.72 2.92
CA ALA A 9 -3.76 -3.73 1.93
C ALA A 9 -3.30 -3.39 0.50
N THR A 10 -2.10 -2.82 0.32
CA THR A 10 -1.58 -2.49 -1.00
C THR A 10 -1.36 -3.75 -1.82
N SER A 11 -2.05 -3.82 -2.96
CA SER A 11 -2.00 -4.98 -3.86
C SER A 11 -2.18 -4.59 -5.31
N ILE A 12 -1.68 -5.41 -6.22
CA ILE A 12 -1.94 -5.29 -7.65
C ILE A 12 -2.86 -6.43 -8.07
N VAL A 13 -3.99 -6.09 -8.68
CA VAL A 13 -4.95 -7.05 -9.22
C VAL A 13 -5.02 -6.90 -10.72
N THR A 14 -4.66 -7.96 -11.45
CA THR A 14 -4.88 -8.04 -12.90
C THR A 14 -6.18 -8.79 -13.17
N PHE A 15 -7.19 -8.09 -13.68
CA PHE A 15 -8.49 -8.66 -14.03
C PHE A 15 -8.96 -8.11 -15.37
N GLY A 16 -9.39 -8.98 -16.29
CA GLY A 16 -9.85 -8.56 -17.62
C GLY A 16 -8.80 -7.80 -18.43
N ASN A 17 -7.51 -8.16 -18.30
CA ASN A 17 -6.34 -7.46 -18.89
C ASN A 17 -6.12 -6.03 -18.38
N VAL A 18 -6.81 -5.61 -17.32
CA VAL A 18 -6.57 -4.33 -16.63
C VAL A 18 -5.85 -4.60 -15.32
N LYS A 19 -4.81 -3.82 -15.02
CA LYS A 19 -4.07 -3.84 -13.75
C LYS A 19 -4.54 -2.70 -12.85
N PHE A 20 -5.02 -3.06 -11.67
CA PHE A 20 -5.42 -2.12 -10.63
C PHE A 20 -4.40 -2.13 -9.50
N LEU A 21 -3.94 -0.95 -9.09
CA LEU A 21 -3.27 -0.77 -7.81
C LEU A 21 -4.34 -0.45 -6.76
N ILE A 22 -4.50 -1.34 -5.80
CA ILE A 22 -5.49 -1.21 -4.71
C ILE A 22 -4.77 -0.64 -3.49
N ASP A 23 -5.37 0.36 -2.86
CA ASP A 23 -4.97 0.94 -1.57
C ASP A 23 -3.46 1.21 -1.44
N PRO A 24 -2.89 2.13 -2.24
CA PRO A 24 -1.47 2.45 -2.21
C PRO A 24 -1.05 3.12 -0.90
N TRP A 25 -0.28 2.39 -0.09
CA TRP A 25 0.49 2.92 1.04
C TRP A 25 1.99 2.79 0.73
N LEU A 26 2.57 3.83 0.15
CA LEU A 26 3.89 3.83 -0.49
C LEU A 26 5.00 4.45 0.37
N ALA A 27 4.67 4.99 1.55
CA ALA A 27 5.65 5.56 2.47
C ALA A 27 6.81 4.58 2.78
N PRO A 28 8.06 5.07 2.94
CA PRO A 28 9.18 4.26 3.42
C PRO A 28 8.90 3.66 4.80
N LYS A 29 9.62 2.60 5.17
CA LYS A 29 9.51 1.98 6.50
C LYS A 29 9.65 3.01 7.63
N ASP A 30 8.89 2.82 8.70
CA ASP A 30 8.92 3.60 9.96
C ASP A 30 8.63 5.12 9.81
N THR A 31 8.01 5.56 8.74
CA THR A 31 7.74 6.99 8.47
C THR A 31 6.47 7.54 9.14
N CYS A 32 5.46 6.71 9.32
CA CYS A 32 4.19 7.06 9.94
C CYS A 32 4.19 6.73 11.44
N PRO A 33 3.36 7.44 12.24
CA PRO A 33 3.14 7.08 13.63
C PRO A 33 2.51 5.68 13.75
N PRO A 34 2.55 5.08 14.95
CA PRO A 34 1.83 3.84 15.22
C PRO A 34 0.34 3.95 14.88
N ILE A 35 -0.27 2.84 14.43
CA ILE A 35 -1.71 2.80 14.13
C ILE A 35 -2.49 3.09 15.43
N PRO A 36 -3.40 4.09 15.43
CA PRO A 36 -4.20 4.41 16.61
C PRO A 36 -4.98 3.19 17.14
N GLY A 37 -4.86 2.91 18.43
CA GLY A 37 -5.54 1.77 19.07
C GLY A 37 -4.88 0.40 18.83
N SER A 38 -3.71 0.34 18.20
CA SER A 38 -2.97 -0.92 18.07
C SER A 38 -2.40 -1.42 19.40
N THR A 39 -2.21 -2.74 19.52
CA THR A 39 -1.60 -3.38 20.70
C THR A 39 -0.11 -3.05 20.87
N ASN A 40 0.51 -2.45 19.85
CA ASN A 40 1.91 -2.05 19.82
C ASN A 40 2.02 -0.53 19.65
N PRO A 41 1.70 0.26 20.70
CA PRO A 41 1.52 1.71 20.60
C PRO A 41 2.81 2.50 20.27
N GLU A 42 3.98 1.84 20.31
CA GLU A 42 5.28 2.43 19.97
C GLU A 42 5.79 2.00 18.58
N LEU A 43 5.13 1.03 17.93
CA LEU A 43 5.58 0.46 16.68
C LEU A 43 5.21 1.37 15.51
N ARG A 44 6.21 2.09 14.99
CA ARG A 44 6.07 2.92 13.79
C ARG A 44 5.72 2.06 12.58
N CYS A 45 5.06 2.67 11.61
CA CYS A 45 4.62 1.97 10.42
C CYS A 45 4.97 2.78 9.15
N PRO A 46 5.00 2.15 7.97
CA PRO A 46 4.93 0.70 7.71
C PRO A 46 6.10 -0.06 8.35
N VAL A 47 5.87 -1.28 8.84
CA VAL A 47 6.87 -2.07 9.58
C VAL A 47 7.92 -2.72 8.67
N HIS A 48 7.60 -2.88 7.39
CA HIS A 48 8.47 -3.50 6.39
C HIS A 48 8.70 -2.53 5.22
N GLU A 49 9.83 -2.67 4.55
CA GLU A 49 10.08 -1.99 3.28
C GLU A 49 9.13 -2.46 2.19
N LEU A 50 9.01 -1.69 1.12
CA LEU A 50 8.34 -2.15 -0.09
C LEU A 50 9.15 -3.30 -0.72
N PRO A 51 8.49 -4.36 -1.24
CA PRO A 51 9.20 -5.47 -1.89
C PRO A 51 9.69 -5.11 -3.31
N LEU A 52 9.25 -3.97 -3.86
CA LEU A 52 9.55 -3.48 -5.20
C LEU A 52 9.76 -1.96 -5.17
N PRO A 53 10.57 -1.40 -6.08
CA PRO A 53 10.64 0.03 -6.29
C PRO A 53 9.28 0.62 -6.71
N ILE A 54 8.95 1.83 -6.24
CA ILE A 54 7.70 2.54 -6.61
C ILE A 54 7.49 2.60 -8.14
N PRO A 55 8.50 2.87 -9.00
CA PRO A 55 8.30 2.87 -10.45
C PRO A 55 7.83 1.53 -11.03
N GLU A 56 8.09 0.39 -10.37
CA GLU A 56 7.55 -0.91 -10.77
C GLU A 56 6.10 -1.10 -10.29
N ILE A 57 5.79 -0.63 -9.08
CA ILE A 57 4.43 -0.69 -8.50
C ILE A 57 3.45 0.16 -9.32
N LEU A 58 3.90 1.32 -9.83
CA LEU A 58 3.08 2.24 -10.61
C LEU A 58 2.83 1.80 -12.07
N LYS A 59 3.34 0.64 -12.50
CA LYS A 59 3.04 0.07 -13.84
C LYS A 59 1.67 -0.60 -13.88
N VAL A 60 0.64 0.20 -13.62
CA VAL A 60 -0.78 -0.18 -13.56
C VAL A 60 -1.62 0.76 -14.42
N ASP A 61 -2.86 0.38 -14.69
CA ASP A 61 -3.78 1.16 -15.53
C ASP A 61 -4.64 2.12 -14.71
N ALA A 62 -4.97 1.74 -13.47
CA ALA A 62 -5.80 2.54 -12.57
C ALA A 62 -5.49 2.26 -11.09
N VAL A 63 -5.90 3.20 -10.23
CA VAL A 63 -5.84 3.07 -8.78
C VAL A 63 -7.26 2.94 -8.22
N ILE A 64 -7.43 2.09 -7.20
CA ILE A 64 -8.65 1.98 -6.42
C ILE A 64 -8.30 2.24 -4.95
N ALA A 65 -8.89 3.28 -4.37
CA ALA A 65 -8.83 3.53 -2.93
C ALA A 65 -10.17 3.12 -2.31
N THR A 66 -10.15 2.15 -1.39
CA THR A 66 -11.35 1.70 -0.67
C THR A 66 -11.86 2.77 0.29
N HIS A 67 -10.94 3.50 0.94
CA HIS A 67 -11.16 4.67 1.77
C HIS A 67 -9.83 5.44 1.93
N LEU A 68 -9.80 6.49 2.76
CA LEU A 68 -8.68 7.45 2.84
C LEU A 68 -7.97 7.46 4.20
N HIS A 69 -7.95 6.34 4.93
CA HIS A 69 -7.00 6.22 6.03
C HIS A 69 -5.57 6.10 5.47
N PHE A 70 -4.60 6.61 6.22
CA PHE A 70 -3.21 6.73 5.74
C PHE A 70 -2.55 5.38 5.45
N ASP A 71 -3.04 4.28 6.02
CA ASP A 71 -2.55 2.92 5.76
C ASP A 71 -3.15 2.29 4.49
N HIS A 72 -4.04 3.02 3.80
CA HIS A 72 -4.62 2.69 2.50
C HIS A 72 -4.34 3.76 1.43
N PHE A 73 -4.14 5.02 1.82
CA PHE A 73 -3.81 6.12 0.91
C PHE A 73 -3.00 7.20 1.66
N ASP A 74 -1.68 7.22 1.47
CA ASP A 74 -0.78 8.14 2.16
C ASP A 74 -0.31 9.32 1.28
N GLU A 75 0.43 10.26 1.86
CA GLU A 75 0.96 11.42 1.12
C GLU A 75 1.96 11.05 0.02
N THR A 76 2.58 9.86 0.08
CA THR A 76 3.53 9.37 -0.94
C THR A 76 2.81 8.82 -2.18
N ALA A 77 1.51 8.53 -2.09
CA ALA A 77 0.72 7.84 -3.09
C ALA A 77 0.24 8.71 -4.26
#